data_AF-A0A267FKS7-F1
#
_entry.id   AF-A0A267FKS7-F1
#
_cell.length_a   1.000
_cell.length_b   1.000
_cell.length_c   1.000
_cell.angle_alpha   90.00
_cell.angle_beta   90.00
_cell.angle_gamma   90.00
#
_symmetry.space_group_name_H-M   'P 1'
#
loop_
_entity.id
_entity.type
_entity.pdbx_description
1 polymer ?
#
loop_
_entity_poly.entity_id
_entity_poly.type
_entity_poly.pdbx_seq_one_letter_code
_entity_poly.pdbx_strand_id
1 'polypeptide(L)'
;MTQQSPKRLLPALLLCLTLALLVSLYYIGPLISIGSASVLHRQLALPIALSLSAERNSSPLYSSMDVEALRLNFVRLREAVRLHSGRYHSRLDQMMATYLPAVDTSAWSPHSPSGKKLTIEEVHSVAKSTIQPGFQVPNIAHFVMPFGETNLQFHHMVSLLSCLHIMKPHRLLLWYAPGKLPSGHWWDRVRKNLTESEWEEKIIFVQRPIPTSVYTVPVHINQHQADVMRLEAVLLFGGLYMDIDVLVLKPLEPLRKFPFTIGREVPYGLCNGVFLSAPSGTFLAMWHTAYQVFFDGSWVDHSVWLPNTMQPIFPDLCHVEEESMDRPNWTPEEVSWIYVKGQQSRWDWRSKNYVMHLWFQKYGKQHNMDSIKTLDSMFGEMCRFILFGVVSI
;
A
#
# COMPACT_ATOMS: atom_id res chain seq x y z
N MET A 1 -65.28 -30.04 -14.97
CA MET A 1 -64.23 -30.40 -14.00
C MET A 1 -63.26 -29.22 -13.92
N THR A 2 -63.18 -28.62 -12.72
CA THR A 2 -62.13 -27.70 -12.18
C THR A 2 -61.69 -26.53 -13.07
N GLN A 3 -62.21 -25.30 -13.00
CA GLN A 3 -62.54 -24.33 -11.93
C GLN A 3 -61.32 -23.57 -11.33
N GLN A 4 -61.36 -22.24 -11.50
CA GLN A 4 -60.38 -21.21 -11.14
C GLN A 4 -60.76 -20.44 -9.86
N SER A 5 -59.73 -20.05 -9.10
CA SER A 5 -59.59 -18.87 -8.19
C SER A 5 -60.30 -18.90 -6.81
N PRO A 6 -60.00 -18.00 -5.82
CA PRO A 6 -58.94 -16.97 -5.68
C PRO A 6 -58.31 -16.85 -4.24
N LYS A 7 -57.43 -15.82 -4.09
CA LYS A 7 -56.70 -15.28 -2.91
C LYS A 7 -57.57 -14.84 -1.69
N ARG A 8 -56.97 -14.80 -0.48
CA ARG A 8 -57.15 -13.84 0.67
C ARG A 8 -56.04 -14.12 1.73
N LEU A 9 -55.14 -13.20 2.10
CA LEU A 9 -55.17 -12.03 3.02
C LEU A 9 -55.27 -12.36 4.54
N LEU A 10 -54.25 -11.86 5.26
CA LEU A 10 -53.87 -11.86 6.70
C LEU A 10 -54.97 -11.44 7.72
N PRO A 11 -54.83 -11.69 9.06
CA PRO A 11 -54.03 -10.80 9.93
C PRO A 11 -53.28 -11.44 11.13
N ALA A 12 -52.30 -10.68 11.62
CA ALA A 12 -51.62 -10.84 12.91
C ALA A 12 -52.39 -10.09 14.02
N LEU A 13 -52.44 -10.62 15.26
CA LEU A 13 -52.29 -9.89 16.55
C LEU A 13 -52.74 -10.74 17.78
N LEU A 14 -52.10 -10.46 18.93
CA LEU A 14 -52.28 -11.00 20.32
C LEU A 14 -51.69 -12.42 20.54
N LEU A 15 -50.88 -12.75 21.56
CA LEU A 15 -50.63 -12.20 22.91
C LEU A 15 -49.31 -12.86 23.43
N CYS A 16 -48.23 -12.15 23.75
CA CYS A 16 -47.79 -11.72 25.10
C CYS A 16 -48.07 -12.67 26.29
N LEU A 17 -47.05 -12.78 27.18
CA LEU A 17 -47.03 -13.32 28.57
C LEU A 17 -46.94 -14.87 28.69
N THR A 18 -46.06 -15.52 29.45
CA THR A 18 -45.34 -15.25 30.73
C THR A 18 -44.07 -16.13 30.81
N LEU A 19 -42.87 -15.59 31.03
CA LEU A 19 -42.12 -15.50 32.30
C LEU A 19 -42.26 -16.64 33.34
N ALA A 20 -41.09 -17.19 33.71
CA ALA A 20 -40.62 -17.58 35.05
C ALA A 20 -41.32 -18.72 35.82
N LEU A 21 -40.58 -19.81 36.06
CA LEU A 21 -40.31 -20.41 37.39
C LEU A 21 -39.56 -21.74 37.21
N LEU A 22 -38.36 -21.86 37.81
CA LEU A 22 -37.96 -22.95 38.71
C LEU A 22 -36.43 -22.91 38.95
N VAL A 23 -36.05 -22.12 39.95
CA VAL A 23 -34.87 -22.35 40.79
C VAL A 23 -35.33 -23.23 41.96
N SER A 24 -34.62 -24.31 42.25
CA SER A 24 -34.05 -24.62 43.59
C SER A 24 -33.86 -26.12 43.85
N LEU A 25 -32.82 -26.40 44.65
CA LEU A 25 -32.46 -27.64 45.36
C LEU A 25 -31.63 -28.62 44.51
N TYR A 26 -30.32 -28.75 44.74
CA TYR A 26 -29.80 -29.28 46.00
C TYR A 26 -28.41 -28.73 46.38
N TYR A 27 -28.32 -28.28 47.63
CA TYR A 27 -27.10 -28.04 48.41
C TYR A 27 -26.44 -29.37 48.83
N ILE A 28 -25.12 -29.36 49.04
CA ILE A 28 -24.38 -29.79 50.26
C ILE A 28 -22.87 -29.54 50.03
N GLY A 29 -22.25 -28.67 50.83
CA GLY A 29 -20.78 -28.61 51.05
C GLY A 29 -20.41 -29.27 52.39
N PRO A 30 -19.33 -28.91 53.12
CA PRO A 30 -18.04 -28.27 52.77
C PRO A 30 -16.82 -29.04 53.39
N LEU A 31 -15.56 -28.53 53.27
CA LEU A 31 -14.53 -28.39 54.36
C LEU A 31 -13.05 -28.30 53.89
N ILE A 32 -12.33 -27.27 54.43
CA ILE A 32 -10.90 -27.23 54.89
C ILE A 32 -9.79 -27.20 53.80
N SER A 33 -8.65 -26.46 53.85
CA SER A 33 -8.04 -25.42 54.70
C SER A 33 -6.71 -24.93 54.06
N ILE A 34 -6.41 -23.64 54.21
CA ILE A 34 -5.10 -22.93 54.40
C ILE A 34 -3.84 -23.40 53.64
N GLY A 35 -3.20 -22.45 52.93
CA GLY A 35 -1.78 -22.53 52.55
C GLY A 35 -1.27 -21.23 51.94
N SER A 36 -0.56 -20.42 52.72
CA SER A 36 0.20 -19.25 52.31
C SER A 36 1.46 -19.63 51.51
N ALA A 37 1.73 -18.94 50.39
CA ALA A 37 3.07 -18.88 49.81
C ALA A 37 3.29 -17.55 49.07
N SER A 38 4.01 -16.64 49.72
CA SER A 38 4.77 -15.58 49.08
C SER A 38 6.01 -16.14 48.38
N VAL A 39 6.53 -15.40 47.39
CA VAL A 39 7.87 -15.49 46.78
C VAL A 39 7.98 -16.35 45.50
N LEU A 40 7.81 -15.72 44.33
CA LEU A 40 8.84 -15.57 43.27
C LEU A 40 8.19 -14.94 42.01
N HIS A 41 8.25 -13.61 41.91
CA HIS A 41 8.16 -12.91 40.62
C HIS A 41 9.53 -12.30 40.33
N ARG A 42 10.42 -13.13 39.80
CA ARG A 42 11.61 -12.71 39.06
C ARG A 42 11.50 -13.37 37.70
N GLN A 43 11.54 -12.54 36.64
CA GLN A 43 11.67 -12.83 35.20
C GLN A 43 10.63 -11.97 34.45
N LEU A 44 10.92 -11.10 33.49
CA LEU A 44 12.13 -10.77 32.75
C LEU A 44 11.96 -9.32 32.28
N ALA A 45 12.76 -8.39 32.81
CA ALA A 45 13.00 -7.11 32.16
C ALA A 45 14.47 -7.09 31.73
N LEU A 46 14.69 -7.00 30.41
CA LEU A 46 15.95 -6.90 29.67
C LEU A 46 16.87 -8.14 29.70
N PRO A 47 17.13 -8.75 28.52
CA PRO A 47 18.08 -8.14 27.57
C PRO A 47 17.70 -8.31 26.08
N ILE A 48 16.55 -7.79 25.65
CA ILE A 48 16.18 -7.72 24.21
C ILE A 48 16.67 -6.41 23.56
N ALA A 49 16.86 -5.35 24.35
CA ALA A 49 17.25 -4.03 23.85
C ALA A 49 18.72 -3.94 23.38
N LEU A 50 19.62 -4.77 23.92
CA LEU A 50 21.06 -4.69 23.63
C LEU A 50 21.46 -5.54 22.41
N SER A 51 20.87 -6.72 22.18
CA SER A 51 21.20 -7.54 21.00
C SER A 51 20.62 -6.96 19.70
N LEU A 52 19.43 -6.35 19.74
CA LEU A 52 18.84 -5.64 18.60
C LEU A 52 19.61 -4.36 18.21
N SER A 53 20.41 -3.79 19.12
CA SER A 53 21.12 -2.53 18.86
C SER A 53 22.32 -2.70 17.90
N ALA A 54 22.98 -3.87 17.93
CA ALA A 54 24.15 -4.14 17.09
C ALA A 54 23.78 -4.46 15.63
N GLU A 55 22.69 -5.22 15.40
CA GLU A 55 22.16 -5.49 14.05
C GLU A 55 21.39 -4.30 13.45
N ARG A 56 20.76 -3.44 14.28
CA ARG A 56 20.14 -2.19 13.79
C ARG A 56 21.16 -1.17 13.27
N ASN A 57 22.38 -1.14 13.82
CA ASN A 57 23.40 -0.19 13.41
C ASN A 57 24.04 -0.48 12.03
N SER A 58 23.78 -1.66 11.43
CA SER A 58 24.31 -2.02 10.11
C SER A 58 23.28 -1.97 8.97
N SER A 59 21.97 -1.95 9.28
CA SER A 59 20.95 -1.90 8.23
C SER A 59 20.90 -0.50 7.58
N PRO A 60 20.88 -0.40 6.23
CA PRO A 60 20.75 0.88 5.53
C PRO A 60 19.57 1.73 6.02
N LEU A 61 18.49 1.07 6.46
CA LEU A 61 17.29 1.70 7.00
C LEU A 61 17.60 2.69 8.14
N TYR A 62 18.37 2.27 9.15
CA TYR A 62 18.57 3.10 10.34
C TYR A 62 19.70 4.11 10.16
N SER A 63 20.58 3.91 9.18
CA SER A 63 21.76 4.78 8.95
C SER A 63 21.43 6.24 8.61
N SER A 64 20.22 6.50 8.08
CA SER A 64 19.76 7.83 7.65
C SER A 64 18.45 8.27 8.29
N MET A 65 17.94 7.51 9.26
CA MET A 65 16.65 7.75 9.90
C MET A 65 16.76 8.83 10.97
N ASP A 66 15.79 9.75 11.01
CA ASP A 66 15.65 10.74 12.09
C ASP A 66 15.01 10.10 13.33
N VAL A 67 15.82 9.35 14.08
CA VAL A 67 15.41 8.62 15.28
C VAL A 67 14.83 9.56 16.34
N GLU A 68 15.36 10.77 16.46
CA GLU A 68 14.90 11.74 17.45
C GLU A 68 13.51 12.29 17.08
N ALA A 69 13.26 12.62 15.81
CA ALA A 69 11.94 13.00 15.36
C ALA A 69 10.90 11.88 15.59
N LEU A 70 11.25 10.62 15.35
CA LEU A 70 10.36 9.48 15.63
C LEU A 70 10.05 9.39 17.13
N ARG A 71 11.06 9.52 17.99
CA ARG A 71 10.89 9.48 19.44
C ARG A 71 9.98 10.62 19.94
N LEU A 72 10.22 11.84 19.48
CA LEU A 72 9.45 13.03 19.88
C LEU A 72 7.99 12.97 19.42
N ASN A 73 7.74 12.42 18.22
CA ASN A 73 6.39 12.34 17.66
C ASN A 73 5.59 11.11 18.12
N PHE A 74 6.21 10.15 18.82
CA PHE A 74 5.59 8.86 19.10
C PHE A 74 4.30 8.94 19.94
N VAL A 75 4.23 9.88 20.89
CA VAL A 75 3.01 10.08 21.70
C VAL A 75 1.86 10.57 20.81
N ARG A 76 2.11 11.57 19.97
CA ARG A 76 1.14 12.12 19.02
C ARG A 76 0.72 11.08 17.97
N LEU A 77 1.66 10.24 17.54
CA LEU A 77 1.38 9.11 16.64
C LEU A 77 0.41 8.13 17.30
N ARG A 78 0.64 7.72 18.55
CA ARG A 78 -0.29 6.82 19.27
C ARG A 78 -1.69 7.43 19.40
N GLU A 79 -1.78 8.73 19.65
CA GLU A 79 -3.06 9.43 19.68
C GLU A 79 -3.79 9.38 18.34
N ALA A 80 -3.08 9.61 17.24
CA ALA A 80 -3.62 9.48 15.88
C ALA A 80 -4.13 8.05 15.62
N VAL A 81 -3.28 7.06 15.91
CA VAL A 81 -3.55 5.63 15.65
C VAL A 81 -4.66 5.07 16.54
N ARG A 82 -4.95 5.69 17.69
CA ARG A 82 -5.98 5.22 18.62
C ARG A 82 -7.35 5.01 17.96
N LEU A 83 -7.72 5.88 17.01
CA LEU A 83 -8.97 5.77 16.24
C LEU A 83 -8.96 4.62 15.21
N HIS A 84 -7.78 4.19 14.78
CA HIS A 84 -7.55 3.17 13.74
C HIS A 84 -7.16 1.80 14.32
N SER A 85 -7.07 1.69 15.64
CA SER A 85 -6.58 0.47 16.31
C SER A 85 -7.61 -0.65 16.41
N GLY A 86 -8.86 -0.43 15.98
CA GLY A 86 -9.93 -1.43 15.92
C GLY A 86 -10.03 -2.26 17.20
N ARG A 87 -9.94 -3.60 17.05
CA ARG A 87 -10.00 -4.55 18.18
C ARG A 87 -8.80 -4.47 19.13
N TYR A 88 -7.74 -3.75 18.78
CA TYR A 88 -6.53 -3.58 19.57
C TYR A 88 -6.54 -2.31 20.42
N HIS A 89 -7.61 -1.51 20.36
CA HIS A 89 -7.72 -0.23 21.08
C HIS A 89 -7.35 -0.32 22.58
N SER A 90 -7.85 -1.34 23.29
CA SER A 90 -7.55 -1.53 24.73
C SER A 90 -6.11 -1.96 25.02
N ARG A 91 -5.36 -2.39 24.00
CA ARG A 91 -3.97 -2.83 24.07
C ARG A 91 -3.01 -1.95 23.26
N LEU A 92 -3.46 -0.77 22.81
CA LEU A 92 -2.69 0.14 21.96
C LEU A 92 -1.30 0.41 22.54
N ASP A 93 -1.21 0.82 23.80
CA ASP A 93 0.06 1.17 24.45
C ASP A 93 0.97 -0.05 24.67
N GLN A 94 0.38 -1.24 24.82
CA GLN A 94 1.14 -2.48 24.93
C GLN A 94 1.73 -2.91 23.58
N MET A 95 0.94 -2.74 22.50
CA MET A 95 1.31 -3.21 21.17
C MET A 95 2.20 -2.22 20.43
N MET A 96 1.95 -0.91 20.55
CA MET A 96 2.83 0.14 20.07
C MET A 96 3.91 0.46 21.12
N ALA A 97 4.82 -0.49 21.33
CA ALA A 97 5.89 -0.37 22.32
C ALA A 97 7.17 0.27 21.77
N THR A 98 7.34 0.30 20.44
CA THR A 98 8.50 0.90 19.76
C THR A 98 8.08 1.99 18.79
N TYR A 99 8.87 3.06 18.73
CA TYR A 99 8.75 4.13 17.73
C TYR A 99 9.62 3.88 16.50
N LEU A 100 10.50 2.88 16.55
CA LEU A 100 11.33 2.48 15.42
C LEU A 100 10.58 1.46 14.56
N PRO A 101 10.52 1.65 13.22
CA PRO A 101 10.00 0.64 12.32
C PRO A 101 10.89 -0.61 12.34
N ALA A 102 10.33 -1.78 12.06
CA ALA A 102 11.08 -3.03 11.97
C ALA A 102 10.85 -3.67 10.60
N VAL A 103 11.92 -3.79 9.80
CA VAL A 103 11.89 -4.40 8.46
C VAL A 103 12.92 -5.52 8.43
N ASP A 104 12.47 -6.73 8.09
CA ASP A 104 13.34 -7.89 7.88
C ASP A 104 13.58 -8.10 6.38
N THR A 105 14.83 -7.86 5.98
CA THR A 105 15.28 -8.00 4.59
C THR A 105 15.99 -9.32 4.32
N SER A 106 16.10 -10.21 5.30
CA SER A 106 16.88 -11.46 5.18
C SER A 106 16.42 -12.38 4.05
N ALA A 107 15.11 -12.35 3.74
CA ALA A 107 14.50 -13.13 2.66
C ALA A 107 14.39 -12.36 1.34
N TRP A 108 14.94 -11.14 1.23
CA TRP A 108 14.88 -10.35 0.01
C TRP A 108 16.06 -10.72 -0.87
N SER A 109 15.79 -11.06 -2.12
CA SER A 109 16.81 -11.45 -3.09
C SER A 109 16.73 -10.55 -4.32
N PRO A 110 17.36 -9.36 -4.28
CA PRO A 110 17.45 -8.49 -5.45
C PRO A 110 18.44 -9.04 -6.47
N HIS A 111 18.10 -8.92 -7.75
CA HIS A 111 18.94 -9.34 -8.85
C HIS A 111 18.65 -8.55 -10.13
N SER A 112 19.63 -8.50 -11.02
CA SER A 112 19.44 -7.96 -12.37
C SER A 112 18.68 -8.94 -13.27
N PRO A 113 18.22 -8.51 -14.47
CA PRO A 113 17.58 -9.40 -15.42
C PRO A 113 18.42 -10.60 -15.86
N SER A 114 19.74 -10.45 -16.00
CA SER A 114 20.66 -11.56 -16.28
C SER A 114 20.84 -12.53 -15.10
N GLY A 115 20.27 -12.22 -13.94
CA GLY A 115 20.36 -13.03 -12.72
C GLY A 115 21.56 -12.69 -11.84
N LYS A 116 22.30 -11.61 -12.12
CA LYS A 116 23.35 -11.12 -11.22
C LYS A 116 22.73 -10.71 -9.88
N LYS A 117 23.13 -11.39 -8.81
CA LYS A 117 22.70 -11.05 -7.44
C LYS A 117 23.21 -9.67 -7.05
N LEU A 118 22.37 -8.92 -6.34
CA LEU A 118 22.70 -7.64 -5.74
C LEU A 118 22.51 -7.76 -4.22
N THR A 119 23.24 -6.98 -3.43
CA THR A 119 22.96 -6.82 -2.00
C THR A 119 21.94 -5.71 -1.76
N ILE A 120 21.36 -5.70 -0.57
CA ILE A 120 20.44 -4.63 -0.15
C ILE A 120 21.18 -3.29 -0.10
N GLU A 121 22.41 -3.27 0.38
CA GLU A 121 23.28 -2.09 0.44
C GLU A 121 23.61 -1.55 -0.96
N GLU A 122 23.85 -2.42 -1.93
CA GLU A 122 24.08 -2.01 -3.32
C GLU A 122 22.85 -1.33 -3.91
N VAL A 123 21.66 -1.93 -3.75
CA VAL A 123 20.41 -1.34 -4.23
C VAL A 123 20.13 0.00 -3.53
N HIS A 124 20.34 0.06 -2.21
CA HIS A 124 20.19 1.29 -1.43
C HIS A 124 21.18 2.39 -1.86
N SER A 125 22.44 2.03 -2.13
CA SER A 125 23.46 2.96 -2.60
C SER A 125 23.11 3.52 -3.99
N VAL A 126 22.64 2.66 -4.90
CA VAL A 126 22.14 3.08 -6.22
C VAL A 126 20.93 3.98 -6.08
N ALA A 127 19.98 3.66 -5.20
CA ALA A 127 18.84 4.55 -4.95
C ALA A 127 19.32 5.94 -4.49
N LYS A 128 20.16 5.98 -3.45
CA LYS A 128 20.68 7.22 -2.87
C LYS A 128 21.47 8.07 -3.87
N SER A 129 22.23 7.46 -4.78
CA SER A 129 23.01 8.20 -5.79
C SER A 129 22.14 8.95 -6.82
N THR A 130 20.85 8.62 -6.90
CA THR A 130 19.89 9.29 -7.81
C THR A 130 19.21 10.52 -7.21
N ILE A 131 19.53 10.84 -5.96
CA ILE A 131 19.11 12.07 -5.31
C ILE A 131 19.98 13.22 -5.84
N GLN A 132 19.35 14.15 -6.55
CA GLN A 132 20.02 15.33 -7.11
C GLN A 132 19.87 16.54 -6.17
N PRO A 133 20.73 17.57 -6.28
CA PRO A 133 20.59 18.79 -5.49
C PRO A 133 19.17 19.39 -5.57
N GLY A 134 18.59 19.75 -4.42
CA GLY A 134 17.23 20.29 -4.33
C GLY A 134 16.12 19.23 -4.24
N PHE A 135 16.45 17.95 -4.30
CA PHE A 135 15.51 16.84 -4.11
C PHE A 135 15.83 16.03 -2.86
N GLN A 136 14.80 15.38 -2.31
CA GLN A 136 14.91 14.45 -1.17
C GLN A 136 14.59 13.01 -1.60
N VAL A 137 13.73 12.85 -2.60
CA VAL A 137 13.28 11.54 -3.10
C VAL A 137 14.20 11.07 -4.24
N PRO A 138 14.72 9.83 -4.19
CA PRO A 138 15.53 9.26 -5.28
C PRO A 138 14.70 9.05 -6.55
N ASN A 139 15.35 9.08 -7.71
CA ASN A 139 14.70 8.84 -9.00
C ASN A 139 14.56 7.35 -9.30
N ILE A 140 13.86 6.62 -8.43
CA ILE A 140 13.56 5.19 -8.62
C ILE A 140 12.07 4.96 -8.45
N ALA A 141 11.57 3.87 -9.04
CA ALA A 141 10.18 3.48 -8.94
C ALA A 141 10.03 2.02 -8.51
N HIS A 142 8.93 1.71 -7.84
CA HIS A 142 8.62 0.38 -7.32
C HIS A 142 7.23 -0.06 -7.77
N PHE A 143 7.13 -1.31 -8.22
CA PHE A 143 5.87 -2.02 -8.37
C PHE A 143 5.88 -3.31 -7.57
N VAL A 144 4.80 -3.59 -6.86
CA VAL A 144 4.52 -4.93 -6.34
C VAL A 144 3.74 -5.70 -7.39
N MET A 145 4.34 -6.76 -7.91
CA MET A 145 3.72 -7.59 -8.95
C MET A 145 2.61 -8.47 -8.34
N PRO A 146 1.56 -8.80 -9.10
CA PRO A 146 0.46 -9.63 -8.61
C PRO A 146 0.94 -10.98 -8.05
N PHE A 147 0.43 -11.36 -6.87
CA PHE A 147 0.78 -12.63 -6.23
C PHE A 147 0.14 -13.86 -6.89
N GLY A 148 -1.01 -13.66 -7.52
CA GLY A 148 -1.74 -14.69 -8.25
C GLY A 148 -1.19 -14.87 -9.66
N GLU A 149 -1.90 -14.30 -10.63
CA GLU A 149 -1.60 -14.46 -12.05
C GLU A 149 -0.44 -13.58 -12.49
N THR A 150 0.57 -14.22 -13.08
CA THR A 150 1.77 -13.55 -13.55
C THR A 150 1.64 -12.98 -14.95
N ASN A 151 0.63 -13.42 -15.72
CA ASN A 151 0.39 -12.94 -17.07
C ASN A 151 -0.11 -11.50 -17.03
N LEU A 152 0.72 -10.57 -17.50
CA LEU A 152 0.35 -9.17 -17.54
C LEU A 152 -0.82 -8.93 -18.49
N GLN A 153 -1.72 -8.07 -18.05
CA GLN A 153 -2.81 -7.56 -18.85
C GLN A 153 -2.36 -6.29 -19.60
N PHE A 154 -3.17 -5.84 -20.55
CA PHE A 154 -2.82 -4.68 -21.38
C PHE A 154 -2.58 -3.42 -20.54
N HIS A 155 -3.46 -3.11 -19.59
CA HIS A 155 -3.33 -1.93 -18.74
C HIS A 155 -2.10 -1.99 -17.83
N HIS A 156 -1.68 -3.17 -17.37
CA HIS A 156 -0.42 -3.36 -16.64
C HIS A 156 0.80 -2.97 -17.50
N MET A 157 0.80 -3.34 -18.79
CA MET A 157 1.86 -2.94 -19.72
C MET A 157 1.86 -1.43 -19.92
N VAL A 158 0.69 -0.80 -20.10
CA VAL A 158 0.60 0.66 -20.24
C VAL A 158 1.12 1.37 -18.98
N SER A 159 0.79 0.87 -17.79
CA SER A 159 1.32 1.39 -16.51
C SER A 159 2.85 1.32 -16.47
N LEU A 160 3.45 0.15 -16.73
CA LEU A 160 4.90 -0.01 -16.75
C LEU A 160 5.58 0.89 -17.79
N LEU A 161 5.04 0.97 -19.00
CA LEU A 161 5.58 1.84 -20.06
C LEU A 161 5.44 3.32 -19.71
N SER A 162 4.34 3.73 -19.09
CA SER A 162 4.17 5.11 -18.62
C SER A 162 5.25 5.51 -17.62
N CYS A 163 5.58 4.62 -16.69
CA CYS A 163 6.69 4.80 -15.77
C CYS A 163 8.03 4.92 -16.51
N LEU A 164 8.33 3.97 -17.41
CA LEU A 164 9.61 3.94 -18.12
C LEU A 164 9.80 5.14 -19.06
N HIS A 165 8.75 5.59 -19.75
CA HIS A 165 8.85 6.61 -20.79
C HIS A 165 8.62 8.03 -20.29
N ILE A 166 7.76 8.22 -19.28
CA ILE A 166 7.37 9.55 -18.80
C ILE A 166 8.09 9.91 -17.51
N MET A 167 8.03 9.06 -16.48
CA MET A 167 8.82 9.29 -15.25
C MET A 167 10.32 9.13 -15.52
N LYS A 168 10.71 8.18 -16.39
CA LYS A 168 12.11 7.87 -16.72
C LYS A 168 12.96 7.65 -15.46
N PRO A 169 12.58 6.68 -14.59
CA PRO A 169 13.36 6.40 -13.39
C PRO A 169 14.76 5.91 -13.77
N HIS A 170 15.72 6.18 -12.89
CA HIS A 170 17.07 5.63 -13.00
C HIS A 170 17.05 4.10 -12.79
N ARG A 171 16.22 3.62 -11.85
CA ARG A 171 15.94 2.20 -11.65
C ARG A 171 14.44 1.95 -11.45
N LEU A 172 13.95 0.87 -12.02
CA LEU A 172 12.61 0.33 -11.81
C LEU A 172 12.72 -1.01 -11.07
N LEU A 173 12.25 -1.01 -9.82
CA LEU A 173 12.24 -2.19 -8.97
C LEU A 173 10.90 -2.94 -9.10
N LEU A 174 10.97 -4.20 -9.51
CA LEU A 174 9.81 -5.07 -9.65
C LEU A 174 9.86 -6.14 -8.55
N TRP A 175 8.99 -5.97 -7.55
CA TRP A 175 8.88 -6.87 -6.41
C TRP A 175 7.95 -8.03 -6.73
N TYR A 176 8.40 -9.26 -6.50
CA TYR A 176 7.60 -10.42 -6.86
C TYR A 176 7.77 -11.57 -5.86
N ALA A 177 6.70 -12.35 -5.69
CA ALA A 177 6.74 -13.55 -4.86
C ALA A 177 7.56 -14.67 -5.53
N PRO A 178 8.17 -15.61 -4.77
CA PRO A 178 8.89 -16.74 -5.35
C PRO A 178 8.06 -17.48 -6.42
N GLY A 179 8.65 -17.67 -7.60
CA GLY A 179 7.97 -18.30 -8.74
C GLY A 179 6.93 -17.43 -9.46
N LYS A 180 6.80 -16.15 -9.09
CA LYS A 180 5.78 -15.22 -9.64
C LYS A 180 6.37 -14.10 -10.50
N LEU A 181 7.42 -14.38 -11.28
CA LEU A 181 7.93 -13.41 -12.24
C LEU A 181 6.85 -13.05 -13.28
N PRO A 182 6.72 -11.76 -13.67
CA PRO A 182 5.79 -11.35 -14.71
C PRO A 182 6.01 -12.11 -16.02
N SER A 183 4.93 -12.40 -16.72
CA SER A 183 4.94 -13.22 -17.92
C SER A 183 3.90 -12.77 -18.96
N GLY A 184 3.91 -13.43 -20.11
CA GLY A 184 2.90 -13.27 -21.16
C GLY A 184 3.20 -12.19 -22.20
N HIS A 185 2.30 -12.07 -23.17
CA HIS A 185 2.52 -11.23 -24.35
C HIS A 185 2.77 -9.76 -24.01
N TRP A 186 2.02 -9.22 -23.05
CA TRP A 186 2.14 -7.83 -22.63
C TRP A 186 3.42 -7.57 -21.82
N TRP A 187 3.92 -8.56 -21.10
CA TRP A 187 5.24 -8.49 -20.48
C TRP A 187 6.36 -8.46 -21.52
N ASP A 188 6.28 -9.33 -22.54
CA ASP A 188 7.25 -9.34 -23.64
C ASP A 188 7.29 -8.00 -24.38
N ARG A 189 6.12 -7.33 -24.49
CA ARG A 189 6.04 -5.97 -25.03
C ARG A 189 6.79 -4.96 -24.16
N VAL A 190 6.63 -5.00 -22.84
CA VAL A 190 7.41 -4.12 -21.93
C VAL A 190 8.91 -4.34 -22.14
N ARG A 191 9.37 -5.59 -22.14
CA ARG A 191 10.80 -5.93 -22.33
C ARG A 191 11.34 -5.38 -23.66
N LYS A 192 10.59 -5.55 -24.75
CA LYS A 192 10.99 -5.11 -26.09
C LYS A 192 10.98 -3.59 -26.30
N ASN A 193 10.48 -2.81 -25.34
CA ASN A 193 10.55 -1.34 -25.38
C ASN A 193 11.88 -0.80 -24.81
N LEU A 194 12.78 -1.67 -24.37
CA LEU A 194 14.13 -1.32 -23.93
C LEU A 194 15.14 -2.18 -24.70
N THR A 195 16.34 -1.64 -24.97
CA THR A 195 17.46 -2.47 -25.44
C THR A 195 17.88 -3.45 -24.34
N GLU A 196 18.63 -4.50 -24.68
CA GLU A 196 19.15 -5.44 -23.67
C GLU A 196 20.00 -4.74 -22.60
N SER A 197 20.80 -3.74 -22.99
CA SER A 197 21.61 -2.96 -22.05
C SER A 197 20.76 -2.06 -21.16
N GLU A 198 19.75 -1.39 -21.72
CA GLU A 198 18.82 -0.57 -20.93
C GLU A 198 18.00 -1.42 -19.97
N TRP A 199 17.57 -2.61 -20.41
CA TRP A 199 16.86 -3.57 -19.59
C TRP A 199 17.72 -4.02 -18.40
N GLU A 200 18.96 -4.43 -18.66
CA GLU A 200 19.91 -4.86 -17.64
C GLU A 200 20.28 -3.74 -16.65
N GLU A 201 20.40 -2.49 -17.14
CA GLU A 201 20.75 -1.35 -16.30
C GLU A 201 19.56 -0.84 -15.48
N LYS A 202 18.38 -0.70 -16.09
CA LYS A 202 17.23 -0.03 -15.47
C LYS A 202 16.44 -0.94 -14.54
N ILE A 203 16.31 -2.22 -14.84
CA ILE A 203 15.41 -3.11 -14.11
C ILE A 203 16.16 -3.80 -12.97
N ILE A 204 15.55 -3.80 -11.80
CA ILE A 204 15.97 -4.63 -10.67
C ILE A 204 14.78 -5.48 -10.27
N PHE A 205 14.93 -6.79 -10.32
CA PHE A 205 13.95 -7.71 -9.77
C PHE A 205 14.24 -7.92 -8.29
N VAL A 206 13.20 -7.92 -7.46
CA VAL A 206 13.35 -8.21 -6.03
C VAL A 206 12.41 -9.34 -5.67
N GLN A 207 12.97 -10.56 -5.57
CA GLN A 207 12.20 -11.68 -5.05
C GLN A 207 12.02 -11.53 -3.55
N ARG A 208 10.78 -11.67 -3.08
CA ARG A 208 10.44 -11.56 -1.67
C ARG A 208 9.23 -12.44 -1.34
N PRO A 209 9.26 -13.27 -0.28
CA PRO A 209 8.07 -14.00 0.18
C PRO A 209 6.91 -13.07 0.54
N ILE A 210 5.68 -13.53 0.27
CA ILE A 210 4.47 -12.78 0.62
C ILE A 210 4.39 -12.69 2.16
N PRO A 211 4.28 -11.49 2.75
CA PRO A 211 4.23 -11.35 4.20
C PRO A 211 2.93 -11.97 4.74
N THR A 212 3.05 -12.84 5.75
CA THR A 212 1.90 -13.41 6.48
C THR A 212 1.61 -12.69 7.79
N SER A 213 2.50 -11.78 8.18
CA SER A 213 2.37 -10.92 9.36
C SER A 213 3.18 -9.64 9.18
N VAL A 214 2.84 -8.63 9.97
CA VAL A 214 3.59 -7.38 10.14
C VAL A 214 3.70 -7.12 11.64
N TYR A 215 4.93 -6.92 12.13
CA TYR A 215 5.21 -7.01 13.57
C TYR A 215 4.67 -8.31 14.19
N THR A 216 3.70 -8.21 15.09
CA THR A 216 3.09 -9.33 15.82
C THR A 216 1.65 -9.62 15.35
N VAL A 217 1.16 -8.92 14.33
CA VAL A 217 -0.21 -9.07 13.84
C VAL A 217 -0.24 -9.76 12.47
N PRO A 218 -1.18 -10.67 12.22
CA PRO A 218 -1.25 -11.42 10.97
C PRO A 218 -1.83 -10.57 9.84
N VAL A 219 -1.46 -10.90 8.60
CA VAL A 219 -1.94 -10.26 7.37
C VAL A 219 -2.30 -11.36 6.37
N HIS A 220 -3.58 -11.46 6.01
CA HIS A 220 -4.09 -12.54 5.16
C HIS A 220 -4.59 -12.04 3.80
N ILE A 221 -5.00 -10.78 3.73
CA ILE A 221 -5.57 -10.19 2.52
C ILE A 221 -4.44 -9.77 1.58
N ASN A 222 -4.46 -10.25 0.34
CA ASN A 222 -3.41 -9.98 -0.66
C ASN A 222 -3.09 -8.48 -0.81
N GLN A 223 -4.10 -7.61 -0.76
CA GLN A 223 -3.93 -6.17 -0.88
C GLN A 223 -3.19 -5.60 0.34
N HIS A 224 -3.53 -6.03 1.55
CA HIS A 224 -2.79 -5.65 2.76
C HIS A 224 -1.37 -6.24 2.79
N GLN A 225 -1.16 -7.43 2.23
CA GLN A 225 0.18 -7.98 2.07
C GLN A 225 1.02 -7.14 1.10
N ALA A 226 0.40 -6.64 0.02
CA ALA A 226 1.02 -5.67 -0.87
C ALA A 226 1.26 -4.31 -0.20
N ASP A 227 0.39 -3.88 0.72
CA ASP A 227 0.58 -2.68 1.56
C ASP A 227 1.84 -2.78 2.42
N VAL A 228 2.08 -3.93 3.04
CA VAL A 228 3.33 -4.16 3.81
C VAL A 228 4.53 -4.09 2.87
N MET A 229 4.47 -4.77 1.72
CA MET A 229 5.59 -4.79 0.77
C MET A 229 5.92 -3.39 0.23
N ARG A 230 4.93 -2.58 -0.14
CA ARG A 230 5.14 -1.23 -0.70
C ARG A 230 5.72 -0.27 0.33
N LEU A 231 5.21 -0.30 1.57
CA LEU A 231 5.67 0.59 2.63
C LEU A 231 7.13 0.28 2.96
N GLU A 232 7.49 -0.99 3.14
CA GLU A 232 8.86 -1.39 3.47
C GLU A 232 9.84 -1.16 2.31
N ALA A 233 9.42 -1.40 1.07
CA ALA A 233 10.22 -1.15 -0.12
C ALA A 233 10.64 0.32 -0.21
N VAL A 234 9.68 1.23 -0.12
CA VAL A 234 9.93 2.67 -0.20
C VAL A 234 10.58 3.19 1.09
N LEU A 235 10.25 2.63 2.25
CA LEU A 235 10.90 3.01 3.50
C LEU A 235 12.40 2.74 3.44
N LEU A 236 12.81 1.62 2.84
CA LEU A 236 14.22 1.27 2.71
C LEU A 236 14.90 2.06 1.57
N PHE A 237 14.32 2.08 0.38
CA PHE A 237 15.01 2.61 -0.81
C PHE A 237 14.59 4.02 -1.22
N GLY A 238 13.50 4.56 -0.66
CA GLY A 238 12.86 5.79 -1.12
C GLY A 238 12.21 5.61 -2.50
N GLY A 239 11.87 6.72 -3.14
CA GLY A 239 11.38 6.73 -4.52
C GLY A 239 9.86 6.76 -4.61
N LEU A 240 9.35 6.43 -5.79
CA LEU A 240 7.91 6.36 -6.10
C LEU A 240 7.42 4.92 -5.98
N TYR A 241 6.40 4.66 -5.18
CA TYR A 241 5.60 3.45 -5.31
C TYR A 241 4.43 3.68 -6.25
N MET A 242 4.08 2.66 -7.05
CA MET A 242 2.84 2.62 -7.83
C MET A 242 2.23 1.22 -7.84
N ASP A 243 0.91 1.15 -7.69
CA ASP A 243 0.11 0.00 -8.08
C ASP A 243 0.25 -0.22 -9.60
N ILE A 244 0.15 -1.48 -10.03
CA ILE A 244 0.37 -1.89 -11.43
C ILE A 244 -0.70 -1.37 -12.41
N ASP A 245 -1.76 -0.72 -11.90
CA ASP A 245 -2.80 -0.05 -12.66
C ASP A 245 -2.78 1.48 -12.45
N VAL A 246 -1.66 2.06 -12.01
CA VAL A 246 -1.43 3.52 -11.99
C VAL A 246 -0.67 3.94 -13.25
N LEU A 247 -1.16 4.98 -13.93
CA LEU A 247 -0.51 5.59 -15.08
C LEU A 247 0.27 6.84 -14.68
N VAL A 248 1.51 6.96 -15.15
CA VAL A 248 2.25 8.23 -15.12
C VAL A 248 1.86 9.06 -16.33
N LEU A 249 1.52 10.31 -16.11
CA LEU A 249 1.04 11.24 -17.15
C LEU A 249 1.94 12.47 -17.29
N LYS A 250 2.75 12.76 -16.26
CA LYS A 250 3.79 13.79 -16.31
C LYS A 250 5.04 13.39 -15.50
N PRO A 251 6.19 14.01 -15.78
CA PRO A 251 7.39 13.86 -14.95
C PRO A 251 7.11 14.28 -13.49
N LEU A 252 7.50 13.45 -12.53
CA LEU A 252 7.21 13.64 -11.09
C LEU A 252 8.29 14.43 -10.33
N GLU A 253 9.31 14.95 -11.02
CA GLU A 253 10.41 15.72 -10.42
C GLU A 253 9.91 16.83 -9.47
N PRO A 254 8.87 17.62 -9.79
CA PRO A 254 8.39 18.66 -8.88
C PRO A 254 7.96 18.15 -7.50
N LEU A 255 7.57 16.89 -7.38
CA LEU A 255 7.13 16.26 -6.13
C LEU A 255 8.30 15.66 -5.32
N ARG A 256 9.44 15.40 -5.97
CA ARG A 256 10.62 14.77 -5.33
C ARG A 256 11.34 15.68 -4.33
N LYS A 257 10.98 16.96 -4.25
CA LYS A 257 11.55 17.94 -3.30
C LYS A 257 11.00 17.80 -1.88
N PHE A 258 9.82 17.19 -1.75
CA PHE A 258 9.17 16.95 -0.47
C PHE A 258 9.71 15.64 0.15
N PRO A 259 9.82 15.55 1.48
CA PRO A 259 10.27 14.32 2.14
C PRO A 259 9.30 13.15 1.93
N PHE A 260 8.02 13.45 1.80
CA PHE A 260 6.95 12.50 1.49
C PHE A 260 5.85 13.21 0.71
N THR A 261 5.26 12.53 -0.28
CA THR A 261 4.12 13.03 -1.06
C THR A 261 3.12 11.92 -1.34
N ILE A 262 1.83 12.23 -1.20
CA ILE A 262 0.73 11.30 -1.44
C ILE A 262 -0.48 12.03 -2.04
N GLY A 263 -1.31 11.34 -2.82
CA GLY A 263 -2.51 11.91 -3.41
C GLY A 263 -3.73 11.84 -2.51
N ARG A 264 -4.60 12.85 -2.60
CA ARG A 264 -5.95 12.80 -2.04
C ARG A 264 -6.85 11.91 -2.89
N GLU A 265 -7.24 10.76 -2.35
CA GLU A 265 -8.18 9.86 -3.03
C GLU A 265 -9.61 10.41 -2.96
N VAL A 266 -10.01 10.79 -1.74
CA VAL A 266 -11.31 11.33 -1.36
C VAL A 266 -11.12 12.29 -0.19
N PRO A 267 -12.07 13.19 0.14
CA PRO A 267 -11.86 14.19 1.21
C PRO A 267 -11.40 13.65 2.57
N TYR A 268 -11.66 12.37 2.85
CA TYR A 268 -11.32 11.66 4.09
C TYR A 268 -10.27 10.55 3.91
N GLY A 269 -9.54 10.52 2.80
CA GLY A 269 -8.62 9.43 2.47
C GLY A 269 -7.45 9.84 1.57
N LEU A 270 -6.27 9.31 1.87
CA LEU A 270 -5.08 9.45 1.04
C LEU A 270 -4.77 8.12 0.35
N CYS A 271 -4.43 8.13 -0.95
CA CYS A 271 -4.25 6.91 -1.74
C CYS A 271 -2.87 6.28 -1.49
N ASN A 272 -2.82 5.06 -0.95
CA ASN A 272 -1.55 4.33 -0.83
C ASN A 272 -1.15 3.55 -2.09
N GLY A 273 -1.99 3.58 -3.13
CA GLY A 273 -1.69 3.02 -4.45
C GLY A 273 -0.62 3.80 -5.19
N VAL A 274 -0.31 5.04 -4.77
CA VAL A 274 0.82 5.81 -5.30
C VAL A 274 1.30 6.86 -4.28
N PHE A 275 2.59 6.85 -3.97
CA PHE A 275 3.21 7.84 -3.08
C PHE A 275 4.72 7.90 -3.31
N LEU A 276 5.32 9.01 -2.89
CA LEU A 276 6.76 9.25 -2.93
C LEU A 276 7.29 9.41 -1.51
N SER A 277 8.50 8.91 -1.24
CA SER A 277 9.21 9.20 0.00
C SER A 277 10.71 9.26 -0.20
N ALA A 278 11.38 10.08 0.58
CA ALA A 278 12.80 9.92 0.84
C ALA A 278 13.03 8.55 1.52
N PRO A 279 14.19 7.89 1.29
CA PRO A 279 14.57 6.72 2.07
C PRO A 279 14.58 7.10 3.56
N SER A 280 14.07 6.22 4.41
CA SER A 280 13.94 6.45 5.86
C SER A 280 13.15 7.70 6.26
N GLY A 281 12.25 8.18 5.39
CA GLY A 281 11.44 9.37 5.63
C GLY A 281 10.55 9.25 6.87
N THR A 282 10.52 10.29 7.71
CA THR A 282 9.89 10.27 9.04
C THR A 282 8.40 9.95 8.99
N PHE A 283 7.63 10.52 8.05
CA PHE A 283 6.20 10.22 7.92
C PHE A 283 5.94 8.75 7.59
N LEU A 284 6.65 8.22 6.59
CA LEU A 284 6.52 6.83 6.16
C LEU A 284 6.97 5.85 7.25
N ALA A 285 8.05 6.18 7.98
CA ALA A 285 8.49 5.39 9.13
C ALA A 285 7.41 5.34 10.23
N MET A 286 6.81 6.48 10.59
CA MET A 286 5.69 6.51 11.56
C MET A 286 4.48 5.73 11.06
N TRP A 287 4.14 5.86 9.78
CA TRP A 287 3.01 5.14 9.18
C TRP A 287 3.23 3.63 9.25
N HIS A 288 4.43 3.16 8.89
CA HIS A 288 4.81 1.76 9.05
C HIS A 288 4.83 1.32 10.54
N THR A 289 5.31 2.15 11.46
CA THR A 289 5.28 1.87 12.90
C THR A 289 3.86 1.68 13.45
N ALA A 290 2.86 2.35 12.87
CA ALA A 290 1.47 2.17 13.25
C ALA A 290 0.91 0.78 12.92
N TYR A 291 1.51 0.05 11.96
CA TYR A 291 1.10 -1.32 11.65
C TYR A 291 1.33 -2.31 12.81
N GLN A 292 1.98 -1.91 13.90
CA GLN A 292 2.01 -2.68 15.16
C GLN A 292 0.60 -3.01 15.70
N VAL A 293 -0.41 -2.21 15.36
CA VAL A 293 -1.83 -2.46 15.70
C VAL A 293 -2.71 -2.61 14.46
N PHE A 294 -2.11 -3.03 13.35
CA PHE A 294 -2.82 -3.29 12.10
C PHE A 294 -3.94 -4.30 12.30
N PHE A 295 -5.13 -3.95 11.81
CA PHE A 295 -6.32 -4.80 11.86
C PHE A 295 -6.77 -5.20 10.46
N ASP A 296 -6.40 -6.42 10.06
CA ASP A 296 -6.68 -7.01 8.75
C ASP A 296 -8.18 -7.09 8.39
N GLY A 297 -9.06 -6.98 9.38
CA GLY A 297 -10.51 -6.96 9.16
C GLY A 297 -11.07 -5.63 8.66
N SER A 298 -10.26 -4.56 8.57
CA SER A 298 -10.67 -3.26 8.05
C SER A 298 -9.85 -2.87 6.82
N TRP A 299 -10.49 -2.96 5.64
CA TRP A 299 -9.82 -2.85 4.34
C TRP A 299 -9.09 -1.52 4.10
N VAL A 300 -9.71 -0.42 4.48
CA VAL A 300 -9.26 0.94 4.10
C VAL A 300 -8.52 1.64 5.23
N ASP A 301 -8.49 1.07 6.43
CA ASP A 301 -8.21 1.84 7.63
C ASP A 301 -6.75 2.28 7.70
N HIS A 302 -5.82 1.33 7.77
CA HIS A 302 -4.39 1.64 7.80
C HIS A 302 -3.86 2.13 6.45
N SER A 303 -4.53 1.75 5.36
CA SER A 303 -4.09 2.01 4.00
C SER A 303 -4.51 3.39 3.50
N VAL A 304 -5.66 3.91 3.94
CA VAL A 304 -6.26 5.15 3.39
C VAL A 304 -6.63 6.16 4.46
N TRP A 305 -7.30 5.74 5.54
CA TRP A 305 -7.79 6.65 6.57
C TRP A 305 -6.71 7.10 7.55
N LEU A 306 -5.87 6.17 7.99
CA LEU A 306 -4.78 6.46 8.90
C LEU A 306 -3.81 7.54 8.37
N PRO A 307 -3.26 7.46 7.15
CA PRO A 307 -2.41 8.52 6.64
C PRO A 307 -3.17 9.87 6.54
N ASN A 308 -4.47 9.85 6.23
CA ASN A 308 -5.33 11.04 6.25
C ASN A 308 -5.48 11.65 7.66
N THR A 309 -5.59 10.83 8.71
CA THR A 309 -5.61 11.29 10.11
C THR A 309 -4.23 11.79 10.56
N MET A 310 -3.16 11.16 10.11
CA MET A 310 -1.79 11.53 10.46
C MET A 310 -1.36 12.86 9.83
N GLN A 311 -1.75 13.13 8.59
CA GLN A 311 -1.30 14.31 7.84
C GLN A 311 -1.55 15.65 8.55
N PRO A 312 -2.75 15.98 9.06
CA PRO A 312 -2.96 17.25 9.77
C PRO A 312 -2.23 17.33 11.12
N ILE A 313 -1.81 16.19 11.69
CA ILE A 313 -0.99 16.13 12.91
C ILE A 313 0.49 16.38 12.56
N PHE A 314 0.94 15.95 11.39
CA PHE A 314 2.32 16.07 10.93
C PHE A 314 2.43 16.77 9.56
N PRO A 315 1.92 18.02 9.43
CA PRO A 315 1.78 18.68 8.14
C PRO A 315 3.12 18.94 7.44
N ASP A 316 4.18 19.21 8.21
CA ASP A 316 5.53 19.47 7.67
C ASP A 316 6.20 18.22 7.09
N LEU A 317 5.69 17.03 7.44
CA LEU A 317 6.29 15.76 7.03
C LEU A 317 5.57 15.12 5.83
N CYS A 318 4.39 15.60 5.45
CA CYS A 318 3.56 14.99 4.42
C CYS A 318 2.89 16.05 3.53
N HIS A 319 3.42 16.17 2.31
CA HIS A 319 2.82 16.98 1.26
C HIS A 319 1.68 16.21 0.58
N VAL A 320 0.52 16.84 0.43
CA VAL A 320 -0.65 16.23 -0.22
C VAL A 320 -0.90 16.89 -1.56
N GLU A 321 -0.96 16.07 -2.61
CA GLU A 321 -1.48 16.48 -3.89
C GLU A 321 -3.01 16.32 -3.91
N GLU A 322 -3.72 17.44 -3.86
CA GLU A 322 -5.18 17.45 -3.69
C GLU A 322 -5.94 16.99 -4.95
N GLU A 323 -5.38 17.23 -6.13
CA GLU A 323 -6.04 16.93 -7.41
C GLU A 323 -5.12 16.30 -8.47
N SER A 324 -3.80 16.43 -8.34
CA SER A 324 -2.86 16.04 -9.40
C SER A 324 -2.45 14.57 -9.35
N MET A 325 -2.90 13.84 -8.32
CA MET A 325 -2.71 12.41 -8.12
C MET A 325 -4.07 11.77 -7.86
N ASP A 326 -4.29 10.53 -8.34
CA ASP A 326 -5.46 9.68 -8.02
C ASP A 326 -6.85 10.17 -8.46
N ARG A 327 -6.93 11.31 -9.15
CA ARG A 327 -8.16 11.82 -9.79
C ARG A 327 -8.19 11.49 -11.28
N PRO A 328 -9.33 11.10 -11.88
CA PRO A 328 -10.60 10.78 -11.22
C PRO A 328 -10.50 9.54 -10.30
N ASN A 329 -11.28 9.53 -9.22
CA ASN A 329 -11.23 8.51 -8.17
C ASN A 329 -12.15 7.29 -8.45
N TRP A 330 -12.23 6.40 -7.47
CA TRP A 330 -12.95 5.12 -7.56
C TRP A 330 -14.48 5.23 -7.48
N THR A 331 -15.05 6.42 -7.26
CA THR A 331 -16.52 6.60 -7.17
C THR A 331 -17.18 6.27 -8.52
N PRO A 332 -18.44 5.79 -8.52
CA PRO A 332 -19.12 5.45 -9.77
C PRO A 332 -19.19 6.61 -10.78
N GLU A 333 -19.31 7.85 -10.28
CA GLU A 333 -19.31 9.05 -11.11
C GLU A 333 -17.96 9.24 -11.80
N GLU A 334 -16.87 9.24 -11.04
CA GLU A 334 -15.53 9.53 -11.57
C GLU A 334 -14.97 8.40 -12.43
N VAL A 335 -15.28 7.14 -12.08
CA VAL A 335 -15.01 5.98 -12.94
C VAL A 335 -15.71 6.13 -14.30
N SER A 336 -16.90 6.74 -14.34
CA SER A 336 -17.58 7.02 -15.61
C SER A 336 -16.80 8.03 -16.47
N TRP A 337 -16.10 8.99 -15.87
CA TRP A 337 -15.27 9.95 -16.60
C TRP A 337 -14.10 9.26 -17.29
N ILE A 338 -13.51 8.25 -16.65
CA ILE A 338 -12.37 7.49 -17.16
C ILE A 338 -12.78 6.63 -18.37
N TYR A 339 -13.91 5.92 -18.26
CA TYR A 339 -14.21 4.79 -19.14
C TYR A 339 -15.40 4.96 -20.08
N VAL A 340 -16.36 5.85 -19.77
CA VAL A 340 -17.56 6.04 -20.58
C VAL A 340 -17.28 6.98 -21.74
N LYS A 341 -17.80 6.59 -22.91
CA LYS A 341 -17.68 7.38 -24.15
C LYS A 341 -18.20 8.79 -23.97
N GLY A 342 -17.40 9.77 -24.37
CA GLY A 342 -17.77 11.19 -24.36
C GLY A 342 -17.73 11.86 -23.00
N GLN A 343 -17.20 11.21 -21.95
CA GLN A 343 -17.05 11.81 -20.62
C GLN A 343 -15.65 12.39 -20.35
N GLN A 344 -14.71 12.28 -21.29
CA GLN A 344 -13.32 12.75 -21.12
C GLN A 344 -13.19 14.24 -20.76
N SER A 345 -14.15 15.09 -21.12
CA SER A 345 -14.13 16.53 -20.80
C SER A 345 -14.48 16.85 -19.35
N ARG A 346 -14.92 15.86 -18.56
CA ARG A 346 -15.27 16.03 -17.14
C ARG A 346 -14.05 16.30 -16.26
N TRP A 347 -12.86 15.88 -16.70
CA TRP A 347 -11.62 16.10 -15.97
C TRP A 347 -10.45 16.33 -16.93
N ASP A 348 -9.76 17.46 -16.78
CA ASP A 348 -8.56 17.78 -17.55
C ASP A 348 -7.34 17.06 -16.96
N TRP A 349 -7.26 15.75 -17.21
CA TRP A 349 -6.13 14.92 -16.79
C TRP A 349 -4.81 15.42 -17.38
N ARG A 350 -4.85 16.05 -18.56
CA ARG A 350 -3.65 16.44 -19.32
C ARG A 350 -2.93 17.60 -18.66
N SER A 351 -3.66 18.61 -18.19
CA SER A 351 -3.07 19.76 -17.50
C SER A 351 -2.92 19.55 -16.00
N LYS A 352 -3.66 18.63 -15.38
CA LYS A 352 -3.62 18.43 -13.93
C LYS A 352 -2.72 17.29 -13.47
N ASN A 353 -2.83 16.10 -14.06
CA ASN A 353 -2.31 14.90 -13.41
C ASN A 353 -0.81 14.69 -13.60
N TYR A 354 -0.13 14.35 -12.51
CA TYR A 354 1.14 13.62 -12.55
C TYR A 354 0.91 12.13 -12.76
N VAL A 355 -0.05 11.57 -12.03
CA VAL A 355 -0.42 10.15 -12.07
C VAL A 355 -1.94 9.98 -12.01
N MET A 356 -2.43 8.82 -12.41
CA MET A 356 -3.85 8.48 -12.35
C MET A 356 -4.02 6.97 -12.06
N HIS A 357 -4.74 6.65 -10.98
CA HIS A 357 -5.12 5.29 -10.63
C HIS A 357 -6.33 4.86 -11.46
N LEU A 358 -6.22 3.74 -12.16
CA LEU A 358 -7.25 3.31 -13.11
C LEU A 358 -8.51 2.77 -12.42
N TRP A 359 -8.41 2.28 -11.20
CA TRP A 359 -9.50 1.54 -10.54
C TRP A 359 -10.00 0.39 -11.42
N PHE A 360 -9.09 -0.29 -12.13
CA PHE A 360 -9.43 -1.12 -13.29
C PHE A 360 -10.40 -2.25 -12.95
N GLN A 361 -10.39 -2.73 -11.70
CA GLN A 361 -11.34 -3.72 -11.18
C GLN A 361 -12.81 -3.28 -11.32
N LYS A 362 -13.10 -1.98 -11.29
CA LYS A 362 -14.45 -1.43 -11.49
C LYS A 362 -14.84 -1.36 -12.97
N TYR A 363 -13.87 -1.38 -13.88
CA TYR A 363 -14.11 -1.40 -15.31
C TYR A 363 -14.18 -2.82 -15.89
N GLY A 364 -13.19 -3.65 -15.56
CA GLY A 364 -13.15 -5.08 -15.88
C GLY A 364 -13.02 -5.43 -17.37
N LYS A 365 -12.95 -4.46 -18.28
CA LYS A 365 -12.89 -4.70 -19.73
C LYS A 365 -11.45 -4.60 -20.27
N GLN A 366 -10.96 -5.71 -20.80
CA GLN A 366 -9.63 -5.78 -21.42
C GLN A 366 -9.57 -5.05 -22.76
N HIS A 367 -8.39 -4.49 -23.04
CA HIS A 367 -8.06 -3.80 -24.28
C HIS A 367 -6.77 -4.35 -24.89
N ASN A 368 -6.40 -3.86 -26.06
CA ASN A 368 -5.20 -4.22 -26.79
C ASN A 368 -4.76 -3.04 -27.69
N MET A 369 -3.64 -3.23 -28.40
CA MET A 369 -3.08 -2.19 -29.28
C MET A 369 -4.04 -1.71 -30.38
N ASP A 370 -4.97 -2.54 -30.85
CA ASP A 370 -5.88 -2.16 -31.93
C ASP A 370 -7.12 -1.44 -31.41
N SER A 371 -7.74 -1.97 -30.36
CA SER A 371 -8.93 -1.36 -29.74
C SER A 371 -8.66 0.03 -29.16
N ILE A 372 -7.43 0.30 -28.68
CA ILE A 372 -7.10 1.57 -28.05
C ILE A 372 -6.90 2.71 -29.05
N LYS A 373 -6.60 2.40 -30.32
CA LYS A 373 -6.39 3.39 -31.39
C LYS A 373 -7.62 4.25 -31.61
N THR A 374 -8.81 3.70 -31.40
CA THR A 374 -10.10 4.37 -31.66
C THR A 374 -11.00 4.41 -30.43
N LEU A 375 -10.51 4.03 -29.24
CA LEU A 375 -11.31 4.06 -28.02
C LEU A 375 -11.59 5.52 -27.62
N ASP A 376 -12.83 5.94 -27.82
CA ASP A 376 -13.33 7.27 -27.48
C ASP A 376 -13.67 7.32 -25.98
N SER A 377 -12.66 7.45 -25.14
CA SER A 377 -12.76 7.67 -23.69
C SER A 377 -11.46 8.28 -23.16
N MET A 378 -11.47 8.79 -21.94
CA MET A 378 -10.27 9.32 -21.28
C MET A 378 -9.18 8.24 -21.14
N PHE A 379 -9.54 7.01 -20.78
CA PHE A 379 -8.60 5.88 -20.77
C PHE A 379 -7.96 5.66 -22.14
N GLY A 380 -8.76 5.73 -23.21
CA GLY A 380 -8.27 5.66 -24.58
C GLY A 380 -7.25 6.76 -24.90
N GLU A 381 -7.55 8.00 -24.52
CA GLU A 381 -6.66 9.14 -24.72
C GLU A 381 -5.33 8.99 -23.95
N MET A 382 -5.39 8.61 -22.67
CA MET A 382 -4.19 8.40 -21.85
C MET A 382 -3.33 7.27 -22.40
N CYS A 383 -3.91 6.14 -22.78
CA CYS A 383 -3.15 5.06 -23.41
C CYS A 383 -2.53 5.47 -24.74
N ARG A 384 -3.24 6.22 -25.60
CA ARG A 384 -2.65 6.72 -26.87
C ARG A 384 -1.51 7.70 -26.63
N PHE A 385 -1.66 8.57 -25.64
CA PHE A 385 -0.59 9.48 -25.23
C PHE A 385 0.67 8.72 -24.80
N ILE A 386 0.52 7.71 -23.95
CA ILE A 386 1.64 6.89 -23.44
C ILE A 386 2.27 6.05 -24.56
N LEU A 387 1.47 5.36 -25.37
CA LEU A 387 1.94 4.34 -26.32
C LEU A 387 2.42 4.93 -27.64
N PHE A 388 1.87 6.06 -28.07
CA PHE A 388 2.13 6.62 -29.39
C PHE A 388 2.72 8.03 -29.34
N GLY A 389 2.88 8.62 -28.15
CA GLY A 389 3.29 10.03 -28.02
C GLY A 389 2.26 11.00 -28.61
N VAL A 390 1.04 10.52 -28.89
CA VAL A 390 0.03 11.30 -29.59
C VAL A 390 -0.57 12.29 -28.60
N VAL A 391 -0.25 13.56 -28.81
CA VAL A 391 -0.87 14.70 -28.11
C VAL A 391 -2.34 14.89 -28.53
N SER A 392 -2.71 14.25 -29.64
CA SER A 392 -3.96 14.28 -30.42
C SER A 392 -4.31 15.66 -30.99
N ILE A 393 -4.74 15.62 -32.26
CA ILE A 393 -5.20 16.74 -33.09
C ILE A 393 -6.55 17.24 -32.57
#